data_AF-A0A1I0KL76-F1
#
_entry.id   AF-A0A1I0KL76-F1
#
_cell.length_a   1.000
_cell.length_b   1.000
_cell.length_c   1.000
_cell.angle_alpha   90.00
_cell.angle_beta   90.00
_cell.angle_gamma   90.00
#
_symmetry.space_group_name_H-M   'P 1'
#
loop_
_entity.id
_entity.type
_entity.pdbx_description
1 polymer ?
#
loop_
_entity_poly.entity_id
_entity_poly.type
_entity_poly.pdbx_seq_one_letter_code
_entity_poly.pdbx_strand_id
1 'polypeptide(L)'
;MVQDVAVHALISAFAGENVEARFVGPTTVSVSLPEIGDVPADVTTYTEHAGLLPPSEIPGFAAEFARGFVQGMRRHHAGARALAEASAVDIERLLAEDSLRIRLYTEQALADPPGLLAALATRPLAPGLVETVVMDLPDSIVPLNRSDLGHRTENEVFGAALRASIHREPHYVETQQLWGVPITHIGQTHRYVGAHAHVLTRHLRHAGLGALVSFPVPEYVLVHVIGDVHLVAAMETMQSLSRTHVEQGEHPLTPQVYWWRPGAHEDLPEEQALGSGLVPDLRPVEIEVDHEERSVTPRTAAAEELLTLWTHDV
;
A
#
# COMPACT_ATOMS: atom_id res chain seq x y z
N MET A 1 25.30 19.70 -32.86
CA MET A 1 24.00 20.41 -32.97
C MET A 1 22.91 19.75 -32.13
N VAL A 2 22.41 18.54 -32.44
CA VAL A 2 21.37 17.88 -31.59
C VAL A 2 21.90 17.55 -30.19
N GLN A 3 23.16 17.10 -30.09
CA GLN A 3 23.81 16.81 -28.81
C GLN A 3 23.96 18.05 -27.92
N ASP A 4 24.26 19.22 -28.50
CA ASP A 4 24.36 20.48 -27.76
C ASP A 4 22.99 20.96 -27.25
N VAL A 5 21.92 20.74 -28.03
CA VAL A 5 20.55 21.07 -27.65
C VAL A 5 20.08 20.18 -26.50
N ALA A 6 20.36 18.87 -26.55
CA ALA A 6 20.02 17.94 -25.47
C ALA A 6 20.77 18.27 -24.17
N VAL A 7 22.07 18.56 -24.26
CA VAL A 7 22.88 18.96 -23.10
C VAL A 7 22.34 20.25 -22.47
N HIS A 8 22.07 21.27 -23.28
CA HIS A 8 21.57 22.55 -22.77
C HIS A 8 20.15 22.45 -22.19
N ALA A 9 19.28 21.65 -22.82
CA ALA A 9 17.94 21.36 -22.32
C ALA A 9 17.99 20.65 -20.96
N LEU A 10 18.88 19.68 -20.79
CA LEU A 10 19.02 18.95 -19.53
C LEU A 10 19.51 19.84 -18.38
N ILE A 11 20.53 20.67 -18.62
CA ILE A 11 21.00 21.63 -17.59
C ILE A 11 19.91 22.63 -17.24
N SER A 12 19.18 23.14 -18.23
CA SER A 12 18.05 24.06 -18.02
C SER A 12 16.91 23.39 -17.24
N ALA A 13 16.64 22.11 -17.48
CA ALA A 13 15.64 21.34 -16.78
C ALA A 13 15.98 21.16 -15.29
N PHE A 14 17.23 20.82 -14.96
CA PHE A 14 17.68 20.78 -13.57
C PHE A 14 17.59 22.15 -12.88
N ALA A 15 17.97 23.23 -13.58
CA ALA A 15 17.79 24.59 -13.05
C ALA A 15 16.30 24.93 -12.79
N GLY A 16 15.38 24.44 -13.63
CA GLY A 16 13.94 24.56 -13.42
C GLY A 16 13.41 23.85 -12.17
N GLU A 17 14.10 22.80 -11.71
CA GLU A 17 13.84 22.10 -10.44
C GLU A 17 14.59 22.75 -9.24
N ASN A 18 15.18 23.93 -9.44
CA ASN A 18 16.00 24.69 -8.48
C ASN A 18 17.24 23.92 -7.99
N VAL A 19 17.87 23.13 -8.85
CA VAL A 19 19.10 22.39 -8.53
C VAL A 19 20.18 22.70 -9.56
N GLU A 20 21.43 22.82 -9.10
CA GLU A 20 22.56 23.05 -10.01
C GLU A 20 23.00 21.72 -10.63
N ALA A 21 23.31 21.73 -11.92
CA ALA A 21 23.80 20.56 -12.62
C ALA A 21 24.96 20.94 -13.54
N ARG A 22 25.98 20.07 -13.61
CA ARG A 22 27.12 20.23 -14.51
C ARG A 22 27.58 18.89 -15.05
N PHE A 23 27.93 18.85 -16.35
CA PHE A 23 28.56 17.66 -16.92
C PHE A 23 29.97 17.50 -16.34
N VAL A 24 30.24 16.33 -15.79
CA VAL A 24 31.57 15.93 -15.28
C VAL A 24 32.22 14.85 -16.13
N GLY A 25 31.45 14.26 -17.06
CA GLY A 25 31.92 13.31 -18.07
C GLY A 25 30.96 13.27 -19.26
N PRO A 26 31.27 12.48 -20.30
CA PRO A 26 30.44 12.41 -21.52
C PRO A 26 29.03 11.85 -21.28
N THR A 27 28.86 11.04 -20.23
CA THR A 27 27.58 10.41 -19.84
C THR A 27 27.24 10.65 -18.38
N THR A 28 27.89 11.61 -17.73
CA THR A 28 27.70 11.85 -16.29
C THR A 28 27.48 13.32 -15.99
N VAL A 29 26.39 13.60 -15.31
CA VAL A 29 26.04 14.92 -14.79
C VAL A 29 26.17 14.89 -13.27
N SER A 30 26.92 15.82 -12.69
CA SER A 30 26.92 16.06 -11.25
C SER A 30 25.77 17.02 -10.94
N VAL A 31 24.82 16.59 -10.12
CA VAL A 31 23.66 17.37 -9.68
C VAL A 31 23.84 17.73 -8.21
N SER A 32 23.87 19.02 -7.89
CA SER A 32 24.04 19.54 -6.53
C SER A 32 22.67 19.73 -5.89
N LEU A 33 22.35 18.88 -4.93
CA LEU A 33 21.11 18.93 -4.17
C LEU A 33 21.40 19.55 -2.79
N PRO A 34 20.70 20.62 -2.37
CA PRO A 34 20.99 21.32 -1.11
C PRO A 34 21.06 20.42 0.12
N GLU A 35 20.23 19.38 0.15
CA GLU A 35 20.09 18.44 1.27
C GLU A 35 21.00 17.20 1.18
N ILE A 36 21.53 16.87 -0.01
CA ILE A 36 22.28 15.62 -0.25
C ILE A 36 23.75 15.89 -0.59
N GLY A 37 24.05 17.05 -1.18
CA GLY A 37 25.34 17.36 -1.82
C GLY A 37 25.37 16.99 -3.30
N ASP A 38 26.58 16.82 -3.84
CA ASP A 38 26.80 16.51 -5.25
C ASP A 38 26.53 15.02 -5.53
N VAL A 39 25.55 14.74 -6.38
CA VAL A 39 25.16 13.37 -6.77
C VAL A 39 25.47 13.15 -8.26
N PRO A 40 26.18 12.08 -8.63
CA PRO A 40 26.37 11.72 -10.02
C PRO A 40 25.09 11.09 -10.60
N ALA A 41 24.66 11.60 -11.75
CA ALA A 41 23.58 11.07 -12.57
C ALA A 41 24.17 10.47 -13.85
N ASP A 42 23.89 9.19 -14.12
CA ASP A 42 24.13 8.59 -15.43
C ASP A 42 23.04 9.05 -16.39
N VAL A 43 23.46 9.71 -17.47
CA VAL A 43 22.55 10.28 -18.48
C VAL A 43 22.62 9.52 -19.81
N THR A 44 23.24 8.35 -19.85
CA THR A 44 23.37 7.53 -21.08
C THR A 44 22.01 7.33 -21.75
N THR A 45 21.04 6.80 -21.01
CA THR A 45 19.67 6.54 -21.51
C THR A 45 18.97 7.82 -21.97
N TYR A 46 19.16 8.93 -21.25
CA TYR A 46 18.63 10.23 -21.66
C TYR A 46 19.24 10.68 -23.00
N THR A 47 20.56 10.61 -23.14
CA THR A 47 21.27 11.08 -24.34
C THR A 47 20.94 10.25 -25.57
N GLU A 48 20.83 8.93 -25.42
CA GLU A 48 20.42 8.02 -26.50
C GLU A 48 18.99 8.35 -26.97
N HIS A 49 18.06 8.52 -26.03
CA HIS A 49 16.67 8.79 -26.36
C HIS A 49 16.47 10.20 -26.94
N ALA A 50 17.12 11.21 -26.38
CA ALA A 50 17.08 12.59 -26.88
C ALA A 50 17.63 12.70 -28.31
N GLY A 51 18.58 11.82 -28.70
CA GLY A 51 19.09 11.75 -30.08
C GLY A 51 18.06 11.27 -31.11
N LEU A 52 16.97 10.64 -30.66
CA LEU A 52 15.89 10.12 -31.52
C LEU A 52 14.68 11.06 -31.60
N LEU A 53 14.59 12.06 -30.71
CA LEU A 53 13.46 12.99 -30.63
C LEU A 53 13.66 14.22 -31.55
N PRO A 54 12.58 14.80 -32.09
CA PRO A 54 12.66 16.09 -32.77
C PRO A 54 13.11 17.19 -31.78
N PRO A 55 13.91 18.20 -32.22
CA PRO A 55 14.47 19.21 -31.32
C PRO A 55 13.45 19.97 -30.46
N SER A 56 12.20 20.08 -30.91
CA SER A 56 11.11 20.73 -30.17
C SER A 56 10.61 19.94 -28.96
N GLU A 57 10.81 18.61 -28.93
CA GLU A 57 10.33 17.73 -27.85
C GLU A 57 11.39 17.51 -26.76
N ILE A 58 12.67 17.72 -27.09
CA ILE A 58 13.81 17.54 -26.19
C ILE A 58 13.66 18.29 -24.85
N PRO A 59 13.20 19.57 -24.80
CA PRO A 59 13.04 20.28 -23.53
C PRO A 59 12.00 19.64 -22.60
N GLY A 60 10.89 19.12 -23.15
CA GLY A 60 9.85 18.44 -22.36
C GLY A 60 10.38 17.15 -21.74
N PHE A 61 11.04 16.33 -22.56
CA PHE A 61 11.67 15.09 -22.09
C PHE A 61 12.77 15.34 -21.05
N ALA A 62 13.58 16.40 -21.22
CA ALA A 62 14.59 16.81 -20.24
C ALA A 62 13.97 17.20 -18.88
N ALA A 63 12.84 17.92 -18.91
CA ALA A 63 12.11 18.30 -17.70
C ALA A 63 11.57 17.08 -16.94
N GLU A 64 11.00 16.11 -17.65
CA GLU A 64 10.52 14.85 -17.04
C GLU A 64 11.66 14.05 -16.41
N PHE A 65 12.79 13.90 -17.13
CA PHE A 65 13.97 13.21 -16.62
C PHE A 65 14.53 13.90 -15.36
N ALA A 66 14.74 15.22 -15.41
CA ALA A 66 15.29 15.98 -14.28
C ALA A 66 14.36 15.89 -13.05
N ARG A 67 13.05 16.08 -13.25
CA ARG A 67 12.07 15.94 -12.17
C ARG A 67 12.07 14.54 -11.56
N GLY A 68 12.05 13.51 -12.40
CA GLY A 68 12.09 12.11 -11.95
C GLY A 68 13.35 11.81 -11.14
N PHE A 69 14.50 12.28 -11.61
CA PHE A 69 15.78 12.12 -10.91
C PHE A 69 15.79 12.83 -9.55
N VAL A 70 15.43 14.13 -9.50
CA VAL A 70 15.42 14.92 -8.26
C VAL A 70 14.43 14.33 -7.25
N GLN A 71 13.22 13.97 -7.66
CA GLN A 71 12.23 13.34 -6.79
C GLN A 71 12.71 11.98 -6.28
N GLY A 72 13.33 11.16 -7.14
CA GLY A 72 13.91 9.87 -6.76
C GLY A 72 15.01 10.03 -5.70
N MET A 73 15.94 10.96 -5.90
CA MET A 73 17.03 11.23 -4.96
C MET A 73 16.52 11.77 -3.62
N ARG A 74 15.55 12.69 -3.63
CA ARG A 74 14.92 13.20 -2.40
C ARG A 74 14.23 12.09 -1.61
N ARG A 75 13.48 11.21 -2.28
CA ARG A 75 12.84 10.06 -1.64
C ARG A 75 13.88 9.11 -1.04
N HIS A 76 14.96 8.83 -1.77
CA HIS A 76 16.02 7.95 -1.30
C HIS A 76 16.76 8.54 -0.10
N HIS A 77 17.10 9.84 -0.13
CA HIS A 77 17.78 10.50 0.98
C HIS A 77 16.89 10.69 2.21
N ALA A 78 15.62 11.05 2.01
CA ALA A 78 14.65 11.07 3.10
C ALA A 78 14.52 9.68 3.75
N GLY A 79 14.43 8.62 2.93
CA GLY A 79 14.45 7.24 3.40
C GLY A 79 15.71 6.88 4.17
N ALA A 80 16.90 7.20 3.64
CA ALA A 80 18.19 6.90 4.28
C ALA A 80 18.40 7.67 5.59
N ARG A 81 18.02 8.95 5.63
CA ARG A 81 18.09 9.78 6.84
C ARG A 81 17.11 9.26 7.90
N ALA A 82 15.88 8.95 7.49
CA ALA A 82 14.89 8.42 8.41
C ALA A 82 15.25 7.00 8.90
N LEU A 83 15.96 6.20 8.09
CA LEU A 83 16.55 4.92 8.51
C LEU A 83 17.70 5.10 9.51
N ALA A 84 18.55 6.11 9.31
CA ALA A 84 19.63 6.45 10.24
C ALA A 84 19.08 6.96 11.58
N GLU A 85 18.05 7.82 11.53
CA GLU A 85 17.29 8.26 12.70
C GLU A 85 16.62 7.04 13.38
N ALA A 86 15.94 6.17 12.62
CA ALA A 86 15.33 4.94 13.12
C ALA A 86 16.30 4.00 13.84
N SER A 87 17.52 3.81 13.32
CA SER A 87 18.53 2.96 13.96
C SER A 87 19.02 3.49 15.32
N ALA A 88 18.79 4.78 15.59
CA ALA A 88 19.07 5.44 16.88
C ALA A 88 17.80 5.63 17.72
N VAL A 89 16.62 5.30 17.19
CA VAL A 89 15.35 5.51 17.86
C VAL A 89 15.08 4.36 18.81
N ASP A 90 14.90 4.72 20.08
CA ASP A 90 14.51 3.80 21.14
C ASP A 90 13.06 3.32 20.93
N ILE A 91 12.88 2.02 20.72
CA ILE A 91 11.57 1.37 20.60
C ILE A 91 10.67 1.68 21.79
N GLU A 92 11.23 1.83 22.99
CA GLU A 92 10.47 2.18 24.20
C GLU A 92 9.85 3.58 24.09
N ARG A 93 10.59 4.52 23.48
CA ARG A 93 10.08 5.88 23.24
C ARG A 93 8.95 5.86 22.20
N LEU A 94 9.13 5.11 21.10
CA LEU A 94 8.10 4.98 20.06
C LEU A 94 6.79 4.40 20.59
N LEU A 95 6.90 3.42 21.49
CA LEU A 95 5.75 2.82 22.17
C LEU A 95 5.10 3.80 23.14
N ALA A 96 5.89 4.54 23.92
CA ALA A 96 5.38 5.52 24.88
C ALA A 96 4.69 6.72 24.22
N GLU A 97 5.14 7.10 23.02
CA GLU A 97 4.60 8.22 22.24
C GLU A 97 3.44 7.81 21.30
N ASP A 98 3.05 6.53 21.26
CA ASP A 98 2.10 5.98 20.29
C ASP A 98 2.47 6.41 18.85
N SER A 99 3.74 6.33 18.44
CA SER A 99 4.21 6.79 17.11
C SER A 99 4.32 5.68 16.07
N LEU A 100 3.92 4.45 16.42
CA LEU A 100 3.91 3.29 15.53
C LEU A 100 2.55 3.16 14.84
N ARG A 101 2.54 2.77 13.57
CA ARG A 101 1.33 2.52 12.79
C ARG A 101 1.46 1.23 11.99
N ILE A 102 0.34 0.68 11.54
CA ILE A 102 0.29 -0.39 10.55
C ILE A 102 0.06 0.19 9.16
N ARG A 103 0.86 -0.26 8.20
CA ARG A 103 0.63 -0.07 6.77
C ARG A 103 0.53 -1.40 6.05
N LEU A 104 -0.31 -1.44 5.03
CA LEU A 104 -0.39 -2.57 4.11
C LEU A 104 0.53 -2.34 2.92
N TYR A 105 1.15 -3.42 2.48
CA TYR A 105 1.95 -3.51 1.27
C TYR A 105 1.56 -4.77 0.51
N THR A 106 1.80 -4.80 -0.79
CA THR A 106 1.80 -6.06 -1.53
C THR A 106 3.07 -6.83 -1.20
N GLU A 107 3.00 -8.17 -1.23
CA GLU A 107 4.19 -9.01 -1.10
C GLU A 107 5.26 -8.62 -2.14
N GLN A 108 4.83 -8.32 -3.37
CA GLN A 108 5.71 -7.91 -4.47
C GLN A 108 6.42 -6.58 -4.18
N ALA A 109 5.74 -5.60 -3.55
CA ALA A 109 6.34 -4.31 -3.23
C ALA A 109 7.49 -4.41 -2.21
N LEU A 110 7.52 -5.47 -1.41
CA LEU A 110 8.57 -5.72 -0.41
C LEU A 110 9.54 -6.84 -0.82
N ALA A 111 9.36 -7.43 -2.01
CA ALA A 111 10.22 -8.48 -2.54
C ALA A 111 11.53 -7.95 -3.14
N ASP A 112 11.57 -6.67 -3.53
CA ASP A 112 12.73 -6.01 -4.12
C ASP A 112 13.10 -4.75 -3.30
N PRO A 113 14.34 -4.64 -2.76
CA PRO A 113 15.45 -5.58 -2.87
C PRO A 113 15.25 -6.92 -2.13
N PRO A 114 15.89 -8.01 -2.60
CA PRO A 114 15.84 -9.29 -1.92
C PRO A 114 16.26 -9.18 -0.44
N GLY A 115 15.47 -9.78 0.44
CA GLY A 115 15.70 -9.76 1.88
C GLY A 115 15.05 -8.60 2.63
N LEU A 116 14.48 -7.61 1.93
CA LEU A 116 13.78 -6.48 2.57
C LEU A 116 12.61 -6.97 3.44
N LEU A 117 11.71 -7.81 2.89
CA LEU A 117 10.61 -8.42 3.64
C LEU A 117 11.07 -9.06 4.96
N ALA A 118 12.18 -9.81 4.93
CA ALA A 118 12.73 -10.51 6.08
C ALA A 118 13.45 -9.59 7.08
N ALA A 119 13.94 -8.42 6.63
CA ALA A 119 14.56 -7.42 7.49
C ALA A 119 13.54 -6.56 8.23
N LEU A 120 12.36 -6.33 7.65
CA LEU A 120 11.32 -5.48 8.22
C LEU A 120 10.39 -6.23 9.18
N ALA A 121 9.86 -5.53 10.19
CA ALA A 121 8.80 -6.02 11.08
C ALA A 121 7.49 -6.15 10.30
N THR A 122 7.33 -7.30 9.65
CA THR A 122 6.25 -7.64 8.70
C THR A 122 5.58 -8.94 9.10
N ARG A 123 4.28 -9.08 8.79
CA ARG A 123 3.59 -10.38 8.80
C ARG A 123 2.52 -10.44 7.71
N PRO A 124 2.20 -11.63 7.18
CA PRO A 124 1.10 -11.80 6.23
C PRO A 124 -0.24 -11.42 6.88
N LEU A 125 -1.05 -10.63 6.19
CA LEU A 125 -2.45 -10.35 6.56
C LEU A 125 -3.40 -11.27 5.80
N ALA A 126 -3.18 -11.40 4.49
CA ALA A 126 -3.93 -12.25 3.58
C ALA A 126 -3.00 -12.64 2.40
N PRO A 127 -3.34 -13.65 1.58
CA PRO A 127 -2.51 -13.98 0.42
C PRO A 127 -2.26 -12.77 -0.49
N GLY A 128 -1.00 -12.39 -0.69
CA GLY A 128 -0.62 -11.22 -1.49
C GLY A 128 -0.58 -9.89 -0.73
N LEU A 129 -0.99 -9.85 0.54
CA LEU A 129 -1.00 -8.67 1.39
C LEU A 129 -0.19 -8.89 2.67
N VAL A 130 0.71 -7.94 2.93
CA VAL A 130 1.58 -7.92 4.11
C VAL A 130 1.26 -6.68 4.91
N GLU A 131 1.18 -6.82 6.22
CA GLU A 131 1.18 -5.70 7.14
C GLU A 131 2.56 -5.46 7.73
N THR A 132 2.95 -4.19 7.77
CA THR A 132 4.26 -3.73 8.22
C THR A 132 4.07 -2.70 9.31
N VAL A 133 4.84 -2.83 10.40
CA VAL A 133 4.94 -1.77 11.40
C VAL A 133 5.78 -0.64 10.84
N VAL A 134 5.26 0.58 10.89
CA VAL A 134 5.96 1.79 10.45
C VAL A 134 6.05 2.80 11.59
N MET A 135 7.12 3.58 11.59
CA MET A 135 7.25 4.79 12.40
C MET A 135 6.67 5.95 11.62
N ASP A 136 5.69 6.64 12.20
CA ASP A 136 5.12 7.87 11.65
C ASP A 136 5.86 9.08 12.26
N LEU A 137 6.93 9.50 11.60
CA LEU A 137 7.71 10.67 12.00
C LEU A 137 7.13 11.92 11.32
N PRO A 138 7.32 13.12 11.90
CA PRO A 138 6.72 14.35 11.38
C PRO A 138 6.93 14.60 9.87
N ASP A 139 8.09 14.21 9.33
CA ASP A 139 8.48 14.45 7.95
C ASP A 139 8.57 13.16 7.11
N SER A 140 8.40 11.97 7.71
CA SER A 140 8.62 10.71 7.00
C SER A 140 7.95 9.51 7.65
N ILE A 141 7.60 8.53 6.84
CA ILE A 141 7.05 7.25 7.31
C ILE A 141 8.04 6.16 6.95
N VAL A 142 8.53 5.44 7.96
CA VAL A 142 9.64 4.49 7.81
C VAL A 142 9.21 3.12 8.29
N PRO A 143 9.30 2.06 7.46
CA PRO A 143 9.17 0.69 7.93
C PRO A 143 10.16 0.38 9.06
N LEU A 144 9.67 -0.22 10.14
CA LEU A 144 10.48 -0.61 11.29
C LEU A 144 11.29 -1.86 10.94
N ASN A 145 12.60 -1.86 11.19
CA ASN A 145 13.38 -3.09 11.03
C ASN A 145 13.14 -4.03 12.21
N ARG A 146 13.16 -5.32 11.93
CA ARG A 146 13.07 -6.38 12.95
C ARG A 146 14.26 -6.35 13.91
N SER A 147 15.42 -5.85 13.48
CA SER A 147 16.59 -5.62 14.35
C SER A 147 16.36 -4.54 15.42
N ASP A 148 15.41 -3.64 15.19
CA ASP A 148 15.22 -2.42 15.99
C ASP A 148 14.18 -2.63 17.10
N LEU A 149 13.65 -3.86 17.24
CA LEU A 149 12.65 -4.21 18.27
C LEU A 149 13.25 -4.31 19.69
N GLY A 150 14.58 -4.35 19.80
CA GLY A 150 15.27 -4.50 21.09
C GLY A 150 14.87 -5.78 21.82
N HIS A 151 14.27 -5.62 23.02
CA HIS A 151 13.81 -6.74 23.85
C HIS A 151 12.31 -7.06 23.67
N ARG A 152 11.61 -6.27 22.86
CA ARG A 152 10.18 -6.46 22.58
C ARG A 152 9.98 -7.58 21.57
N THR A 153 8.90 -8.31 21.74
CA THR A 153 8.43 -9.27 20.75
C THR A 153 7.74 -8.54 19.60
N GLU A 154 7.73 -9.16 18.41
CA GLU A 154 6.98 -8.62 17.26
C GLU A 154 5.50 -8.43 17.59
N ASN A 155 4.89 -9.39 18.29
CA ASN A 155 3.48 -9.32 18.65
C ASN A 155 3.14 -8.13 19.57
N GLU A 156 4.02 -7.78 20.52
CA GLU A 156 3.83 -6.59 21.35
C GLU A 156 3.87 -5.31 20.51
N VAL A 157 4.82 -5.23 19.58
CA VAL A 157 5.03 -4.08 18.71
C VAL A 157 3.90 -3.93 17.68
N PHE A 158 3.48 -5.03 17.05
CA PHE A 158 2.29 -5.08 16.18
C PHE A 158 1.03 -4.70 16.94
N GLY A 159 0.81 -5.23 18.15
CA GLY A 159 -0.35 -4.89 18.96
C GLY A 159 -0.39 -3.40 19.32
N ALA A 160 0.75 -2.79 19.64
CA ALA A 160 0.84 -1.36 19.89
C ALA A 160 0.55 -0.54 18.62
N ALA A 161 1.16 -0.90 17.49
CA ALA A 161 0.94 -0.24 16.20
C ALA A 161 -0.52 -0.33 15.73
N LEU A 162 -1.16 -1.50 15.88
CA LEU A 162 -2.57 -1.73 15.57
C LEU A 162 -3.47 -0.84 16.41
N ARG A 163 -3.28 -0.82 17.74
CA ARG A 163 -4.06 0.03 18.64
C ARG A 163 -3.92 1.50 18.25
N ALA A 164 -2.71 1.97 18.00
CA ALA A 164 -2.49 3.35 17.60
C ALA A 164 -3.16 3.68 16.25
N SER A 165 -3.01 2.81 15.25
CA SER A 165 -3.69 2.96 13.95
C SER A 165 -5.23 2.95 14.05
N ILE A 166 -5.81 2.15 14.94
CA ILE A 166 -7.27 2.01 15.06
C ILE A 166 -7.87 3.13 15.93
N HIS A 167 -7.18 3.55 16.99
CA HIS A 167 -7.74 4.42 18.02
C HIS A 167 -7.33 5.89 17.91
N ARG A 168 -6.16 6.18 17.34
CA ARG A 168 -5.63 7.55 17.22
C ARG A 168 -5.93 8.17 15.86
N GLU A 169 -6.00 7.35 14.82
CA GLU A 169 -6.17 7.83 13.47
C GLU A 169 -7.65 8.04 13.12
N PRO A 170 -8.00 9.22 12.56
CA PRO A 170 -9.39 9.53 12.23
C PRO A 170 -9.84 8.69 11.04
N HIS A 171 -11.06 8.18 11.04
CA HIS A 171 -11.62 7.50 9.87
C HIS A 171 -13.11 7.79 9.78
N TYR A 172 -13.66 7.69 8.58
CA TYR A 172 -15.10 7.64 8.38
C TYR A 172 -15.54 6.20 8.11
N VAL A 173 -16.81 5.93 8.40
CA VAL A 173 -17.49 4.69 8.04
C VAL A 173 -18.82 5.07 7.41
N GLU A 174 -18.99 4.76 6.14
CA GLU A 174 -20.19 5.09 5.39
C GLU A 174 -20.67 3.88 4.59
N THR A 175 -21.97 3.62 4.62
CA THR A 175 -22.58 2.57 3.78
C THR A 175 -23.34 3.21 2.62
N GLN A 176 -23.02 2.80 1.41
CA GLN A 176 -23.63 3.28 0.18
C GLN A 176 -24.23 2.12 -0.62
N GLN A 177 -25.34 2.37 -1.32
CA GLN A 177 -25.94 1.38 -2.20
C GLN A 177 -25.33 1.52 -3.61
N LEU A 178 -24.56 0.52 -4.03
CA LEU A 178 -23.93 0.48 -5.34
C LEU A 178 -24.51 -0.68 -6.13
N TRP A 179 -25.22 -0.37 -7.22
CA TRP A 179 -25.93 -1.36 -8.05
C TRP A 179 -26.84 -2.31 -7.27
N GLY A 180 -27.46 -1.81 -6.20
CA GLY A 180 -28.32 -2.64 -5.35
C GLY A 180 -27.58 -3.50 -4.33
N VAL A 181 -26.26 -3.32 -4.17
CA VAL A 181 -25.43 -3.95 -3.13
C VAL A 181 -25.02 -2.90 -2.09
N PRO A 182 -25.29 -3.11 -0.78
CA PRO A 182 -24.81 -2.21 0.27
C PRO A 182 -23.31 -2.42 0.51
N ILE A 183 -22.50 -1.41 0.21
CA ILE A 183 -21.05 -1.43 0.44
C ILE A 183 -20.72 -0.45 1.55
N THR A 184 -20.05 -0.94 2.59
CA THR A 184 -19.47 -0.13 3.66
C THR A 184 -18.05 0.24 3.31
N HIS A 185 -17.78 1.55 3.29
CA HIS A 185 -16.49 2.15 3.05
C HIS A 185 -15.93 2.60 4.39
N ILE A 186 -14.77 2.05 4.75
CA ILE A 186 -13.95 2.57 5.84
C ILE A 186 -12.81 3.32 5.16
N GLY A 187 -12.65 4.61 5.44
CA GLY A 187 -11.71 5.44 4.68
C GLY A 187 -11.15 6.65 5.40
N GLN A 188 -10.02 7.14 4.90
CA GLN A 188 -9.44 8.43 5.23
C GLN A 188 -8.41 8.89 4.19
N THR A 189 -7.86 10.10 4.35
CA THR A 189 -6.69 10.61 3.62
C THR A 189 -5.34 9.99 4.03
N HIS A 190 -5.25 9.29 5.17
CA HIS A 190 -4.02 8.60 5.58
C HIS A 190 -4.05 7.11 5.20
N ARG A 191 -2.90 6.45 5.27
CA ARG A 191 -2.66 5.10 4.72
C ARG A 191 -2.70 3.98 5.76
N TYR A 192 -3.41 4.19 6.86
CA TYR A 192 -3.43 3.27 8.01
C TYR A 192 -4.75 2.54 8.17
N VAL A 193 -5.69 2.77 7.24
CA VAL A 193 -7.06 2.29 7.30
C VAL A 193 -7.13 0.76 7.24
N GLY A 194 -6.16 0.11 6.58
CA GLY A 194 -6.03 -1.35 6.55
C GLY A 194 -5.99 -2.01 7.93
N ALA A 195 -5.55 -1.30 8.98
CA ALA A 195 -5.59 -1.82 10.36
C ALA A 195 -7.01 -2.18 10.83
N HIS A 196 -8.05 -1.57 10.25
CA HIS A 196 -9.45 -1.88 10.59
C HIS A 196 -9.89 -3.28 10.16
N ALA A 197 -9.09 -4.02 9.37
CA ALA A 197 -9.28 -5.45 9.13
C ALA A 197 -9.35 -6.23 10.46
N HIS A 198 -8.57 -5.83 11.45
CA HIS A 198 -8.51 -6.48 12.77
C HIS A 198 -9.71 -6.16 13.67
N VAL A 199 -10.57 -5.22 13.29
CA VAL A 199 -11.72 -4.81 14.10
C VAL A 199 -12.98 -4.64 13.26
N LEU A 200 -13.12 -5.43 12.19
CA LEU A 200 -14.29 -5.37 11.31
C LEU A 200 -15.60 -5.53 12.07
N THR A 201 -15.63 -6.34 13.13
CA THR A 201 -16.81 -6.51 14.00
C THR A 201 -17.33 -5.21 14.63
N ARG A 202 -16.52 -4.15 14.75
CA ARG A 202 -16.98 -2.82 15.20
C ARG A 202 -17.91 -2.14 14.20
N HIS A 203 -17.70 -2.43 12.92
CA HIS A 203 -18.33 -1.73 11.80
C HIS A 203 -19.48 -2.53 11.19
N LEU A 204 -19.46 -3.84 11.37
CA LEU A 204 -20.40 -4.76 10.74
C LEU A 204 -21.48 -5.20 11.72
N ARG A 205 -22.74 -5.06 11.30
CA ARG A 205 -23.89 -5.61 12.03
C ARG A 205 -24.17 -7.03 11.51
N HIS A 206 -24.29 -8.00 12.41
CA HIS A 206 -24.77 -9.35 12.12
C HIS A 206 -24.09 -10.06 10.92
N ALA A 207 -22.78 -10.27 10.97
CA ALA A 207 -22.03 -10.95 9.92
C ALA A 207 -21.94 -12.47 10.13
N GLY A 208 -23.07 -13.18 10.07
CA GLY A 208 -23.14 -14.63 10.33
C GLY A 208 -22.27 -15.46 9.39
N LEU A 209 -22.38 -15.21 8.08
CA LEU A 209 -21.51 -15.81 7.06
C LEU A 209 -20.22 -15.01 6.82
N GLY A 210 -19.96 -13.99 7.64
CA GLY A 210 -18.84 -13.06 7.45
C GLY A 210 -19.14 -11.97 6.42
N ALA A 211 -18.10 -11.50 5.74
CA ALA A 211 -18.18 -10.38 4.80
C ALA A 211 -17.23 -10.54 3.62
N LEU A 212 -17.56 -9.94 2.48
CA LEU A 212 -16.62 -9.66 1.42
C LEU A 212 -15.83 -8.40 1.78
N VAL A 213 -14.51 -8.46 1.73
CA VAL A 213 -13.59 -7.38 2.11
C VAL A 213 -12.60 -7.14 0.99
N SER A 214 -12.27 -5.89 0.70
CA SER A 214 -11.24 -5.53 -0.28
C SER A 214 -10.35 -4.39 0.22
N PHE A 215 -9.09 -4.43 -0.19
CA PHE A 215 -8.04 -3.45 0.11
C PHE A 215 -7.45 -2.92 -1.20
N PRO A 216 -8.18 -2.09 -1.96
CA PRO A 216 -7.72 -1.69 -3.29
C PRO A 216 -6.59 -0.66 -3.24
N VAL A 217 -6.66 0.26 -2.26
CA VAL A 217 -5.68 1.32 -2.00
C VAL A 217 -5.51 1.50 -0.50
N PRO A 218 -4.39 2.06 -0.01
CA PRO A 218 -4.12 2.18 1.42
C PRO A 218 -5.13 3.02 2.23
N GLU A 219 -5.82 3.93 1.55
CA GLU A 219 -6.80 4.86 2.09
C GLU A 219 -8.17 4.23 2.34
N TYR A 220 -8.47 3.05 1.76
CA TYR A 220 -9.81 2.45 1.80
C TYR A 220 -9.82 0.97 2.15
N VAL A 221 -10.81 0.58 2.95
CA VAL A 221 -11.28 -0.80 3.08
C VAL A 221 -12.74 -0.84 2.66
N LEU A 222 -13.04 -1.67 1.66
CA LEU A 222 -14.40 -1.89 1.17
C LEU A 222 -14.95 -3.16 1.81
N VAL A 223 -16.18 -3.11 2.30
CA VAL A 223 -16.79 -4.24 2.99
C VAL A 223 -18.25 -4.43 2.59
N HIS A 224 -18.66 -5.67 2.31
CA HIS A 224 -20.05 -6.05 2.15
C HIS A 224 -20.37 -7.23 3.06
N VAL A 225 -21.30 -7.05 4.00
CA VAL A 225 -21.78 -8.15 4.86
C VAL A 225 -22.59 -9.13 4.03
N ILE A 226 -22.27 -10.42 4.13
CA ILE A 226 -22.96 -11.48 3.39
C ILE A 226 -24.29 -11.79 4.09
N GLY A 227 -25.41 -11.66 3.37
CA GLY A 227 -26.76 -11.96 3.92
C GLY A 227 -27.91 -11.22 3.23
N ASP A 228 -27.75 -9.93 2.95
CA ASP A 228 -28.88 -9.08 2.54
C ASP A 228 -29.14 -9.09 1.02
N VAL A 229 -28.12 -9.45 0.22
CA VAL A 229 -28.16 -9.40 -1.24
C VAL A 229 -27.66 -10.72 -1.81
N HIS A 230 -28.13 -11.06 -3.02
CA HIS A 230 -27.67 -12.24 -3.73
C HIS A 230 -26.14 -12.26 -3.87
N LEU A 231 -25.50 -13.29 -3.32
CA LEU A 231 -24.06 -13.37 -3.16
C LEU A 231 -23.26 -13.14 -4.45
N VAL A 232 -23.72 -13.69 -5.59
CA VAL A 232 -23.05 -13.49 -6.90
C VAL A 232 -23.02 -12.02 -7.29
N ALA A 233 -24.12 -11.28 -7.10
CA ALA A 233 -24.18 -9.86 -7.43
C ALA A 233 -23.27 -9.03 -6.51
N ALA A 234 -23.19 -9.42 -5.23
CA ALA A 234 -22.28 -8.81 -4.28
C ALA A 234 -20.80 -9.04 -4.64
N MET A 235 -20.43 -10.27 -4.99
CA MET A 235 -19.06 -10.60 -5.43
C MET A 235 -18.70 -9.87 -6.73
N GLU A 236 -19.57 -9.87 -7.73
CA GLU A 236 -19.34 -9.14 -9.00
C GLU A 236 -19.14 -7.63 -8.74
N THR A 237 -19.99 -7.03 -7.92
CA THR A 237 -19.90 -5.62 -7.52
C THR A 237 -18.59 -5.30 -6.80
N MET A 238 -18.23 -6.09 -5.79
CA MET A 238 -16.99 -5.90 -5.02
C MET A 238 -15.75 -6.06 -5.91
N GLN A 239 -15.73 -7.06 -6.78
CA GLN A 239 -14.62 -7.26 -7.73
C GLN A 239 -14.48 -6.09 -8.71
N SER A 240 -15.61 -5.59 -9.23
CA SER A 240 -15.60 -4.43 -10.13
C SER A 240 -15.08 -3.19 -9.42
N LEU A 241 -15.60 -2.88 -8.21
CA LEU A 241 -15.16 -1.72 -7.44
C LEU A 241 -13.68 -1.80 -7.07
N SER A 242 -13.21 -2.98 -6.66
CA SER A 242 -11.81 -3.19 -6.31
C SER A 242 -10.88 -2.94 -7.49
N ARG A 243 -11.21 -3.44 -8.68
CA ARG A 243 -10.43 -3.18 -9.90
C ARG A 243 -10.41 -1.70 -10.25
N THR A 244 -11.56 -1.03 -10.24
CA THR A 244 -11.64 0.41 -10.56
C THR A 244 -10.76 1.25 -9.62
N HIS A 245 -10.77 0.96 -8.31
CA HIS A 245 -9.93 1.70 -7.36
C HIS A 245 -8.43 1.42 -7.55
N VAL A 246 -8.06 0.18 -7.90
CA VAL A 246 -6.66 -0.16 -8.23
C VAL A 246 -6.19 0.55 -9.50
N GLU A 247 -7.03 0.63 -10.52
CA GLU A 247 -6.71 1.27 -11.81
C GLU A 247 -6.58 2.80 -11.67
N GLN A 248 -7.36 3.41 -10.78
CA GLN A 248 -7.43 4.87 -10.62
C GLN A 248 -6.62 5.40 -9.44
N GLY A 249 -6.25 4.53 -8.51
CA GLY A 249 -5.65 4.89 -7.23
C GLY A 249 -4.14 5.12 -7.29
N GLU A 250 -3.65 5.97 -6.40
CA GLU A 250 -2.22 6.06 -6.13
C GLU A 250 -1.79 4.92 -5.20
N HIS A 251 -0.63 4.32 -5.46
CA HIS A 251 -0.10 3.20 -4.67
C HIS A 251 -1.07 2.02 -4.53
N PRO A 252 -1.52 1.42 -5.64
CA PRO A 252 -2.47 0.31 -5.59
C PRO A 252 -1.93 -0.85 -4.74
N LEU A 253 -2.84 -1.46 -3.99
CA LEU A 253 -2.58 -2.66 -3.22
C LEU A 253 -3.01 -3.90 -4.02
N THR A 254 -4.30 -4.24 -4.03
CA THR A 254 -4.76 -5.44 -4.74
C THR A 254 -6.20 -5.33 -5.22
N PRO A 255 -6.53 -5.84 -6.43
CA PRO A 255 -7.92 -5.96 -6.87
C PRO A 255 -8.64 -7.15 -6.23
N GLN A 256 -7.93 -7.98 -5.46
CA GLN A 256 -8.46 -9.18 -4.83
C GLN A 256 -9.53 -8.85 -3.79
N VAL A 257 -10.67 -9.51 -3.91
CA VAL A 257 -11.69 -9.56 -2.86
C VAL A 257 -11.40 -10.76 -1.95
N TYR A 258 -11.55 -10.58 -0.66
CA TYR A 258 -11.39 -11.61 0.35
C TYR A 258 -12.72 -11.89 1.03
N TRP A 259 -12.98 -13.13 1.38
CA TRP A 259 -14.00 -13.52 2.32
C TRP A 259 -13.39 -13.48 3.73
N TRP A 260 -13.83 -12.51 4.52
CA TRP A 260 -13.58 -12.48 5.96
C TRP A 260 -14.52 -13.43 6.67
N ARG A 261 -13.95 -14.38 7.41
CA ARG A 261 -14.69 -15.33 8.23
C ARG A 261 -14.35 -15.11 9.70
N PRO A 262 -15.33 -14.78 10.56
CA PRO A 262 -15.08 -14.75 12.00
C PRO A 262 -14.53 -16.09 12.49
N GLY A 263 -13.44 -16.05 13.25
CA GLY A 263 -12.82 -17.26 13.77
C GLY A 263 -11.98 -17.00 15.02
N ALA A 264 -10.88 -17.73 15.18
CA ALA A 264 -10.06 -17.70 16.39
C ALA A 264 -9.54 -16.29 16.78
N HIS A 265 -9.36 -15.40 15.80
CA HIS A 265 -8.99 -14.02 16.06
C HIS A 265 -10.16 -13.23 16.67
N GLU A 266 -11.36 -13.32 16.10
CA GLU A 266 -12.58 -12.66 16.59
C GLU A 266 -13.14 -13.27 17.88
N ASP A 267 -12.80 -14.52 18.20
CA ASP A 267 -13.19 -15.21 19.44
C ASP A 267 -12.43 -14.67 20.67
N LEU A 268 -11.30 -13.97 20.46
CA LEU A 268 -10.54 -13.35 21.54
C LEU A 268 -11.09 -11.96 21.88
N PRO A 269 -10.99 -11.52 23.15
CA PRO A 269 -11.18 -10.11 23.48
C PRO A 269 -10.24 -9.24 22.63
N GLU A 270 -10.75 -8.14 22.10
CA GLU A 270 -10.04 -7.33 21.10
C GLU A 270 -8.61 -6.94 21.53
N GLU A 271 -8.41 -6.47 22.77
CA GLU A 271 -7.08 -6.13 23.29
C GLU A 271 -6.08 -7.29 23.22
N GLN A 272 -6.56 -8.52 23.44
CA GLN A 272 -5.77 -9.74 23.36
C GLN A 272 -5.55 -10.15 21.90
N ALA A 273 -6.59 -10.07 21.06
CA ALA A 273 -6.52 -10.39 19.64
C ALA A 273 -5.43 -9.58 18.93
N LEU A 274 -5.41 -8.25 19.11
CA LEU A 274 -4.43 -7.36 18.50
C LEU A 274 -2.98 -7.69 18.89
N GLY A 275 -2.76 -8.17 20.11
CA GLY A 275 -1.43 -8.56 20.62
C GLY A 275 -1.10 -10.05 20.49
N SER A 276 -1.99 -10.86 19.93
CA SER A 276 -1.86 -12.33 19.95
C SER A 276 -0.91 -12.89 18.88
N GLY A 277 -0.68 -12.14 17.81
CA GLY A 277 -0.03 -12.65 16.60
C GLY A 277 -1.00 -13.27 15.59
N LEU A 278 -2.25 -13.52 15.96
CA LEU A 278 -3.30 -13.92 15.03
C LEU A 278 -3.69 -12.75 14.13
N VAL A 279 -4.18 -13.09 12.94
CA VAL A 279 -4.75 -12.15 11.97
C VAL A 279 -6.15 -12.63 11.58
N PRO A 280 -7.04 -11.73 11.09
CA PRO A 280 -8.35 -12.11 10.58
C PRO A 280 -8.26 -13.19 9.47
N ASP A 281 -9.18 -14.15 9.44
CA ASP A 281 -9.24 -15.16 8.36
C ASP A 281 -9.80 -14.49 7.09
N LEU A 282 -8.89 -14.10 6.20
CA LEU A 282 -9.17 -13.45 4.91
C LEU A 282 -8.78 -14.39 3.77
N ARG A 283 -9.79 -14.99 3.12
CA ARG A 283 -9.58 -15.95 2.02
C ARG A 283 -9.87 -15.33 0.67
N PRO A 284 -9.00 -15.43 -0.33
CA PRO A 284 -9.25 -14.84 -1.65
C PRO A 284 -10.50 -15.48 -2.26
N VAL A 285 -11.46 -14.65 -2.65
CA VAL A 285 -12.66 -15.06 -3.39
C VAL A 285 -12.67 -14.38 -4.74
N GLU A 286 -12.91 -15.18 -5.76
CA GLU A 286 -13.00 -14.72 -7.13
C GLU A 286 -14.01 -15.57 -7.89
N ILE A 287 -14.86 -14.91 -8.65
CA ILE A 287 -15.82 -15.53 -9.55
C ILE A 287 -15.76 -14.90 -10.93
N GLU A 288 -16.07 -15.71 -11.92
CA GLU A 288 -16.39 -15.27 -13.27
C GLU A 288 -17.87 -15.47 -13.54
N VAL A 289 -18.51 -14.43 -14.06
CA VAL A 289 -19.93 -14.43 -14.41
C VAL A 289 -20.05 -14.34 -15.92
N ASP A 290 -20.66 -15.36 -16.53
CA ASP A 290 -21.05 -15.33 -17.93
C ASP A 290 -22.54 -14.94 -18.00
N HIS A 291 -22.80 -13.71 -18.45
CA HIS A 291 -24.16 -13.19 -18.57
C HIS A 291 -24.92 -13.74 -19.77
N GLU A 292 -24.21 -14.21 -20.81
CA GLU A 292 -24.83 -14.83 -21.99
C GLU A 292 -25.30 -16.25 -21.65
N GLU A 293 -24.44 -17.04 -21.02
CA GLU A 293 -24.76 -18.41 -20.58
C GLU A 293 -25.50 -18.48 -19.25
N ARG A 294 -25.60 -17.35 -18.52
CA ARG A 294 -26.16 -17.26 -17.15
C ARG A 294 -25.49 -18.23 -16.19
N SER A 295 -24.17 -18.34 -16.30
CA SER A 295 -23.35 -19.24 -15.49
C SER A 295 -22.40 -18.46 -14.59
N VAL A 296 -22.01 -19.10 -13.49
CA VAL A 296 -21.04 -18.55 -12.52
C VAL A 296 -20.00 -19.61 -12.25
N THR A 297 -18.73 -19.25 -12.45
CA THR A 297 -17.59 -20.15 -12.23
C THR A 297 -16.73 -19.61 -11.08
N PRO A 298 -16.62 -20.32 -9.94
CA PRO A 298 -15.66 -19.96 -8.91
C PRO A 298 -14.23 -20.14 -9.45
N ARG A 299 -13.39 -19.12 -9.27
CA ARG A 299 -11.97 -19.14 -9.64
C ARG A 299 -11.05 -19.49 -8.45
N THR A 300 -11.62 -19.54 -7.24
CA THR A 300 -10.92 -19.87 -5.99
C THR A 300 -11.71 -20.90 -5.18
N ALA A 301 -11.00 -21.72 -4.40
CA ALA A 301 -11.63 -22.71 -3.52
C ALA A 301 -12.56 -22.06 -2.47
N ALA A 302 -12.19 -20.88 -1.97
CA ALA A 302 -13.02 -20.16 -1.01
C ALA A 302 -14.31 -19.61 -1.65
N ALA A 303 -14.30 -19.22 -2.93
CA ALA A 303 -15.51 -18.84 -3.64
C ALA A 303 -16.45 -20.04 -3.84
N GLU A 304 -15.91 -21.22 -4.16
CA GLU A 304 -16.69 -22.46 -4.26
C GLU A 304 -17.31 -22.86 -2.91
N GLU A 305 -16.52 -22.81 -1.82
CA GLU A 305 -17.00 -23.04 -0.45
C GLU A 305 -18.13 -22.07 -0.11
N LEU A 306 -17.93 -20.77 -0.35
CA LEU A 306 -18.90 -19.73 -0.01
C LEU A 306 -20.20 -19.85 -0.81
N LEU A 307 -20.13 -20.13 -2.11
CA LEU A 307 -21.30 -20.40 -2.95
C LEU A 307 -22.08 -21.63 -2.46
N THR A 308 -21.36 -22.68 -2.04
CA THR A 308 -21.97 -23.88 -1.48
C THR A 308 -22.69 -23.57 -0.16
N LEU A 309 -22.05 -22.85 0.77
CA LEU A 309 -22.67 -22.45 2.03
C LEU A 309 -23.92 -21.59 1.80
N TRP A 310 -23.84 -20.61 0.91
CA TRP A 310 -24.97 -19.72 0.59
C TRP A 310 -26.19 -20.47 0.04
N THR A 311 -25.99 -21.52 -0.75
CA THR A 311 -27.10 -22.33 -1.29
C THR A 311 -27.74 -23.26 -0.26
N HIS A 312 -27.09 -23.51 0.89
CA HIS A 312 -27.62 -24.34 1.96
C HIS A 312 -28.33 -23.54 3.07
N ASP A 313 -27.97 -22.26 3.25
CA ASP A 313 -28.53 -21.39 4.29
C ASP A 313 -29.70 -20.50 3.83
N VAL A 314 -30.02 -20.46 2.52
CA VAL A 314 -31.16 -19.74 1.92
C VAL A 314 -32.30 -20.71 1.60
#